data_AF-C6TDH6-F1
#
_entry.id   AF-C6TDH6-F1
#
_cell.length_a   1.000
_cell.length_b   1.000
_cell.length_c   1.000
_cell.angle_alpha   90.00
_cell.angle_beta   90.00
_cell.angle_gamma   90.00
#
_symmetry.space_group_name_H-M   'P 1'
#
loop_
_entity.id
_entity.type
_entity.pdbx_description
1 polymer ?
#
loop_
_entity_poly.entity_id
_entity_poly.type
_entity_poly.pdbx_seq_one_letter_code
_entity_poly.pdbx_strand_id
1 'polypeptide(L)'
;MKEEYFRFAADCRDRLDYPIPETYFGNCLTRCYAVLKRKELKGEGGFVNAVKAIARAITDMKTEPLRGAENWRALFRKMFVLGSTVLVTGSPKFSVYETDFGFGRPTKVEMVHSPKCMSVAESGDKEGGLELGLVFRSGEFEYFISVIEQGFVALKS
;
A
#
# COMPACT_ATOMS: atom_id res chain seq x y z
N MET A 1 -15.96 -1.12 18.47
CA MET A 1 -15.89 -1.86 17.19
C MET A 1 -14.47 -1.74 16.64
N LYS A 2 -13.90 -2.83 16.12
CA LYS A 2 -12.50 -2.87 15.68
C LYS A 2 -12.27 -2.00 14.43
N GLU A 3 -11.27 -1.12 14.50
CA GLU A 3 -10.77 -0.32 13.38
C GLU A 3 -9.77 -1.13 12.56
N GLU A 4 -9.82 -0.97 11.24
CA GLU A 4 -8.89 -1.54 10.27
C GLU A 4 -8.11 -0.41 9.61
N TYR A 5 -6.80 -0.58 9.48
CA TYR A 5 -5.89 0.43 8.96
C TYR A 5 -5.23 -0.05 7.68
N PHE A 6 -5.22 0.80 6.67
CA PHE A 6 -4.45 0.60 5.43
C PHE A 6 -3.39 1.68 5.33
N ARG A 7 -2.12 1.31 5.47
CA ARG A 7 -1.00 2.25 5.56
C ARG A 7 -0.11 2.15 4.32
N PHE A 8 0.38 3.29 3.84
CA PHE A 8 1.38 3.35 2.79
C PHE A 8 2.33 4.53 3.03
N ALA A 9 3.52 4.47 2.47
CA ALA A 9 4.43 5.61 2.45
C ALA A 9 4.26 6.39 1.14
N ALA A 10 4.49 7.69 1.17
CA ALA A 10 4.55 8.52 -0.03
C ALA A 10 5.85 9.30 -0.07
N ASP A 11 6.43 9.43 -1.27
CA ASP A 11 7.56 10.32 -1.53
C ASP A 11 7.14 11.78 -1.31
N CYS A 12 7.93 12.55 -0.59
CA CYS A 12 7.68 13.97 -0.31
C CYS A 12 8.55 14.92 -1.12
N ARG A 13 9.52 14.43 -1.91
CA ARG A 13 10.55 15.30 -2.53
C ARG A 13 9.98 16.44 -3.36
N ASP A 14 8.91 16.17 -4.10
CA ASP A 14 8.18 17.10 -4.97
C ASP A 14 6.95 17.74 -4.29
N ARG A 15 6.79 17.59 -2.97
CA ARG A 15 5.57 17.98 -2.24
C ARG A 15 5.79 18.94 -1.07
N LEU A 16 7.04 19.25 -0.75
CA LEU A 16 7.37 20.29 0.24
C LEU A 16 7.34 21.67 -0.42
N ASP A 17 7.30 22.72 0.40
CA ASP A 17 7.33 24.12 -0.08
C ASP A 17 8.62 24.48 -0.85
N TYR A 18 9.61 23.60 -0.80
CA TYR A 18 10.85 23.68 -1.54
C TYR A 18 11.15 22.33 -2.21
N PRO A 19 11.65 22.33 -3.46
CA PRO A 19 11.94 21.08 -4.15
C PRO A 19 13.16 20.40 -3.52
N ILE A 20 13.03 19.11 -3.23
CA ILE A 20 14.16 18.25 -2.88
C ILE A 20 14.69 17.62 -4.16
N PRO A 21 16.02 17.64 -4.42
CA PRO A 21 16.59 16.98 -5.58
C PRO A 21 16.23 15.50 -5.65
N GLU A 22 16.01 14.96 -6.85
CA GLU A 22 15.80 13.51 -7.04
C GLU A 22 16.99 12.67 -6.54
N THR A 23 18.20 13.25 -6.59
CA THR A 23 19.44 12.67 -6.09
C THR A 23 19.62 12.75 -4.57
N TYR A 24 18.65 13.30 -3.83
CA TYR A 24 18.70 13.37 -2.37
C TYR A 24 18.84 11.96 -1.77
N PHE A 25 19.96 11.75 -1.08
CA PHE A 25 20.26 10.51 -0.38
C PHE A 25 19.75 10.60 1.07
N GLY A 26 18.62 9.95 1.33
CA GLY A 26 18.00 9.91 2.66
C GLY A 26 16.51 9.61 2.60
N ASN A 27 15.85 9.68 3.76
CA ASN A 27 14.41 9.50 3.87
C ASN A 27 13.69 10.82 3.62
N CYS A 28 12.90 10.90 2.55
CA CYS A 28 11.96 11.98 2.30
C CYS A 28 10.56 11.38 2.11
N LEU A 29 10.01 10.82 3.19
CA LEU A 29 8.77 10.06 3.16
C LEU A 29 7.75 10.62 4.16
N THR A 30 6.48 10.63 3.76
CA THR A 30 5.35 10.79 4.69
C THR A 30 4.64 9.45 4.93
N ARG A 31 3.88 9.41 6.03
CA ARG A 31 3.15 8.25 6.52
C ARG A 31 1.65 8.46 6.27
N CYS A 32 1.13 7.86 5.22
CA CYS A 32 -0.29 7.92 4.87
C CYS A 32 -1.04 6.74 5.49
N TYR A 33 -2.31 6.96 5.85
CA TYR A 33 -3.18 5.88 6.28
C TYR A 33 -4.65 6.17 5.98
N ALA A 34 -5.39 5.14 5.62
CA ALA A 34 -6.84 5.11 5.65
C ALA A 34 -7.31 4.29 6.86
N VAL A 35 -8.42 4.69 7.46
CA VAL A 35 -9.02 4.00 8.61
C VAL A 35 -10.52 3.84 8.40
N LEU A 36 -11.03 2.63 8.62
CA LEU A 36 -12.44 2.30 8.58
C LEU A 36 -12.77 1.32 9.70
N LYS A 37 -14.03 1.29 10.15
CA LYS A 37 -14.50 0.22 11.03
C LYS A 37 -14.65 -1.05 10.20
N ARG A 38 -14.34 -2.20 10.79
CA ARG A 38 -14.48 -3.51 10.11
C ARG A 38 -15.86 -3.72 9.45
N LYS A 39 -16.94 -3.23 10.07
CA LYS A 39 -18.30 -3.32 9.51
C LYS A 39 -18.53 -2.45 8.27
N GLU A 40 -17.75 -1.39 8.08
CA GLU A 40 -17.85 -0.49 6.92
C GLU A 40 -17.09 -1.05 5.71
N LEU A 41 -16.15 -1.98 5.97
CA LEU A 41 -15.42 -2.74 4.95
C LEU A 41 -16.15 -4.01 4.52
N LYS A 42 -16.98 -4.58 5.40
CA LYS A 42 -17.76 -5.80 5.09
C LYS A 42 -19.15 -5.41 4.57
N GLY A 43 -19.47 -5.81 3.34
CA GLY A 43 -20.78 -5.59 2.70
C GLY A 43 -20.67 -4.91 1.33
N GLU A 44 -21.81 -4.70 0.66
CA GLU A 44 -21.89 -4.23 -0.74
C GLU A 44 -21.17 -2.89 -0.99
N GLY A 45 -21.15 -1.98 0.01
CA GLY A 45 -20.45 -0.69 -0.09
C GLY A 45 -18.98 -0.71 0.34
N GLY A 46 -18.44 -1.86 0.78
CA GLY A 46 -17.15 -1.96 1.45
C GLY A 46 -15.98 -1.51 0.58
N PHE A 47 -15.94 -1.96 -0.67
CA PHE A 47 -14.91 -1.57 -1.63
C PHE A 47 -14.91 -0.05 -1.89
N VAL A 48 -16.09 0.52 -2.18
CA VAL A 48 -16.23 1.97 -2.44
C VAL A 48 -15.83 2.80 -1.22
N ASN A 49 -16.18 2.35 -0.01
CA ASN A 49 -15.75 3.01 1.22
C ASN A 49 -14.23 2.99 1.37
N ALA A 50 -13.58 1.84 1.10
CA ALA A 50 -12.13 1.72 1.13
C ALA A 50 -11.46 2.66 0.13
N VAL A 51 -11.94 2.70 -1.12
CA VAL A 51 -11.45 3.60 -2.17
C VAL A 51 -11.58 5.06 -1.74
N LYS A 52 -12.74 5.49 -1.22
CA LYS A 52 -12.95 6.86 -0.73
C LYS A 52 -11.98 7.21 0.41
N ALA A 53 -11.77 6.30 1.35
CA ALA A 53 -10.86 6.52 2.47
C ALA A 53 -9.39 6.64 2.02
N ILE A 54 -8.95 5.78 1.08
CA ILE A 54 -7.61 5.85 0.50
C ILE A 54 -7.43 7.13 -0.33
N ALA A 55 -8.40 7.47 -1.18
CA ALA A 55 -8.37 8.69 -1.98
C ALA A 55 -8.26 9.94 -1.10
N ARG A 56 -9.02 10.00 -0.01
CA ARG A 56 -8.91 11.07 0.98
C ARG A 56 -7.51 11.13 1.58
N ALA A 57 -6.93 10.00 2.01
CA ALA A 57 -5.58 9.96 2.56
C ALA A 57 -4.51 10.46 1.56
N ILE A 58 -4.69 10.17 0.26
CA ILE A 58 -3.82 10.68 -0.81
C ILE A 58 -4.00 12.20 -0.98
N THR A 59 -5.24 12.69 -0.98
CA THR A 59 -5.53 14.14 -1.09
C THR A 59 -4.94 14.90 0.09
N ASP A 60 -5.19 14.44 1.31
CA ASP A 60 -4.67 15.06 2.53
C ASP A 60 -3.13 15.13 2.49
N MET A 61 -2.48 14.04 2.05
CA MET A 61 -1.03 14.01 1.86
C MET A 61 -0.53 15.02 0.81
N LYS A 62 -1.24 15.18 -0.32
CA LYS A 62 -0.84 16.13 -1.37
C LYS A 62 -0.99 17.58 -0.92
N THR A 63 -1.94 17.87 -0.04
CA THR A 63 -2.19 19.23 0.47
C THR A 63 -1.20 19.60 1.58
N GLU A 64 -0.94 18.69 2.53
CA GLU A 64 -0.06 18.96 3.66
C GLU A 64 0.70 17.68 4.06
N PRO A 65 1.82 17.36 3.39
CA PRO A 65 2.46 16.04 3.50
C PRO A 65 2.91 15.70 4.92
N LEU A 66 3.27 16.68 5.73
CA LEU A 66 3.78 16.48 7.09
C LEU A 66 2.74 16.78 8.18
N ARG A 67 1.46 16.93 7.81
CA ARG A 67 0.38 17.17 8.77
C ARG A 67 0.35 16.07 9.84
N GLY A 68 0.40 16.46 11.11
CA GLY A 68 0.32 15.53 12.22
C GLY A 68 1.58 14.69 12.44
N ALA A 69 2.73 15.07 11.87
CA ALA A 69 4.00 14.36 12.02
C ALA A 69 4.42 14.21 13.49
N GLU A 70 4.10 15.20 14.33
CA GLU A 70 4.32 15.18 15.77
C GLU A 70 3.61 14.00 16.47
N ASN A 71 2.52 13.50 15.89
CA ASN A 71 1.70 12.43 16.44
C ASN A 71 2.04 11.03 15.88
N TRP A 72 3.00 10.92 14.96
CA TRP A 72 3.32 9.65 14.28
C TRP A 72 3.69 8.51 15.23
N ARG A 73 4.37 8.80 16.34
CA ARG A 73 4.71 7.77 17.35
C ARG A 73 3.46 7.19 18.01
N ALA A 74 2.51 8.05 18.40
CA ALA A 74 1.26 7.62 19.00
C ALA A 74 0.39 6.84 18.01
N LEU A 75 0.31 7.31 16.76
CA LEU A 75 -0.39 6.62 15.67
C LEU A 75 0.21 5.24 15.39
N PHE A 76 1.55 5.13 15.35
CA PHE A 76 2.24 3.87 15.15
C PHE A 76 1.86 2.85 16.23
N ARG A 77 1.87 3.26 17.51
CA ARG A 77 1.43 2.40 18.62
C ARG A 77 -0.03 1.96 18.45
N LYS A 78 -0.92 2.88 18.10
CA LYS A 78 -2.35 2.59 17.90
C LYS A 78 -2.56 1.56 16.77
N MET A 79 -1.88 1.71 15.64
CA MET A 79 -2.05 0.87 14.45
C MET A 79 -1.43 -0.53 14.64
N PHE A 80 -0.14 -0.60 14.97
CA PHE A 80 0.61 -1.85 14.89
C PHE A 80 0.51 -2.74 16.13
N VAL A 81 0.28 -2.12 17.31
CA VAL A 81 0.21 -2.84 18.59
C VAL A 81 -1.24 -3.14 18.95
N LEU A 82 -2.15 -2.19 18.77
CA LEU A 82 -3.54 -2.29 19.24
C LEU A 82 -4.54 -2.55 18.09
N GLY A 83 -4.15 -2.27 16.85
CA GLY A 83 -5.00 -2.33 15.68
C GLY A 83 -4.80 -3.56 14.80
N SER A 84 -5.58 -3.62 13.74
CA SER A 84 -5.38 -4.53 12.61
C SER A 84 -4.97 -3.67 11.42
N THR A 85 -3.84 -3.99 10.80
CA THR A 85 -3.17 -3.11 9.84
C THR A 85 -2.53 -3.91 8.72
N VAL A 86 -2.71 -3.41 7.49
CA VAL A 86 -1.89 -3.79 6.34
C VAL A 86 -0.99 -2.61 6.00
N LEU A 87 0.31 -2.87 5.87
CA LEU A 87 1.32 -1.91 5.43
C LEU A 87 1.74 -2.20 3.99
N VAL A 88 1.46 -1.28 3.09
CA VAL A 88 1.98 -1.30 1.72
C VAL A 88 3.46 -0.94 1.74
N THR A 89 4.23 -1.75 1.02
CA THR A 89 5.67 -1.57 0.76
C THR A 89 5.91 -1.60 -0.74
N GLY A 90 6.98 -0.96 -1.21
CA GLY A 90 7.24 -0.81 -2.64
C GLY A 90 6.39 0.28 -3.32
N SER A 91 6.58 0.42 -4.62
CA SER A 91 5.89 1.36 -5.48
C SER A 91 6.01 0.88 -6.93
N PRO A 92 4.94 0.95 -7.74
CA PRO A 92 5.02 0.69 -9.18
C PRO A 92 5.96 1.64 -9.94
N LYS A 93 6.44 2.71 -9.30
CA LYS A 93 7.37 3.67 -9.89
C LYS A 93 8.84 3.32 -9.65
N PHE A 94 9.13 2.24 -8.93
CA PHE A 94 10.51 1.85 -8.65
C PHE A 94 11.16 1.10 -9.81
N SER A 95 10.37 0.59 -10.77
CA SER A 95 10.89 -0.04 -11.98
C SER A 95 11.89 -1.16 -11.66
N VAL A 96 11.58 -1.97 -10.64
CA VAL A 96 12.42 -3.07 -10.16
C VAL A 96 12.73 -4.08 -11.27
N TYR A 97 11.81 -4.28 -12.21
CA TYR A 97 12.01 -5.15 -13.37
C TYR A 97 12.89 -4.55 -14.48
N GLU A 98 13.26 -3.26 -14.40
CA GLU A 98 14.20 -2.62 -15.33
C GLU A 98 15.68 -2.83 -14.95
N THR A 99 15.93 -3.52 -13.83
CA THR A 99 17.30 -3.80 -13.38
C THR A 99 17.98 -4.82 -14.28
N ASP A 100 19.02 -4.41 -15.02
CA ASP A 100 19.83 -5.30 -15.87
C ASP A 100 21.31 -5.21 -15.50
N PHE A 101 21.89 -6.32 -15.06
CA PHE A 101 23.30 -6.44 -14.72
C PHE A 101 24.16 -6.94 -15.90
N GLY A 102 23.59 -7.06 -17.10
CA GLY A 102 24.23 -7.60 -18.31
C GLY A 102 23.74 -9.00 -18.70
N PHE A 103 22.75 -9.55 -17.98
CA PHE A 103 22.17 -10.88 -18.24
C PHE A 103 20.69 -10.81 -18.61
N GLY A 104 20.15 -9.60 -18.81
CA GLY A 104 18.74 -9.35 -19.05
C GLY A 104 17.97 -8.98 -17.79
N ARG A 105 16.72 -8.56 -18.00
CA ARG A 105 15.77 -8.15 -16.96
C ARG A 105 15.37 -9.33 -16.06
N PRO A 106 14.97 -9.09 -14.80
CA PRO A 106 14.53 -10.15 -13.90
C PRO A 106 13.28 -10.83 -14.44
N THR A 107 13.20 -12.16 -14.32
CA THR A 107 11.97 -12.90 -14.62
C THR A 107 10.91 -12.74 -13.54
N LYS A 108 11.35 -12.57 -12.27
CA LYS A 108 10.49 -12.38 -11.11
C LYS A 108 11.20 -11.54 -10.07
N VAL A 109 10.46 -10.64 -9.41
CA VAL A 109 10.91 -9.89 -8.24
C VAL A 109 10.04 -10.28 -7.04
N GLU A 110 10.69 -10.62 -5.93
CA GLU A 110 10.04 -10.91 -4.65
C GLU A 110 10.52 -9.94 -3.58
N MET A 111 9.59 -9.16 -3.03
CA MET A 111 9.86 -8.18 -1.98
C MET A 111 9.58 -8.82 -0.62
N VAL A 112 10.62 -9.34 0.02
CA VAL A 112 10.48 -10.05 1.31
C VAL A 112 10.03 -9.08 2.41
N HIS A 113 8.90 -9.39 3.05
CA HIS A 113 8.33 -8.58 4.12
C HIS A 113 7.59 -9.44 5.16
N SER A 114 7.24 -8.82 6.29
CA SER A 114 6.45 -9.49 7.34
C SER A 114 4.99 -9.74 6.89
N PRO A 115 4.24 -10.67 7.52
CA PRO A 115 2.85 -10.98 7.14
C PRO A 115 1.84 -9.83 7.29
N LYS A 116 2.19 -8.75 8.01
CA LYS A 116 1.35 -7.54 8.11
C LYS A 116 1.60 -6.56 6.95
N CYS A 117 2.45 -6.92 6.00
CA CYS A 117 2.79 -6.10 4.85
C CYS A 117 2.23 -6.71 3.56
N MET A 118 2.03 -5.83 2.59
CA MET A 118 1.77 -6.16 1.19
C MET A 118 2.80 -5.40 0.36
N SER A 119 3.49 -6.07 -0.56
CA SER A 119 4.34 -5.39 -1.54
C SER A 119 3.57 -5.05 -2.80
N VAL A 120 3.95 -3.95 -3.44
CA VAL A 120 3.39 -3.49 -4.71
C VAL A 120 4.54 -3.10 -5.63
N ALA A 121 4.53 -3.65 -6.84
CA ALA A 121 5.45 -3.31 -7.92
C ALA A 121 4.70 -3.22 -9.25
N GLU A 122 5.36 -2.64 -10.25
CA GLU A 122 4.94 -2.79 -11.63
C GLU A 122 5.01 -4.26 -12.04
N SER A 123 4.14 -4.68 -12.95
CA SER A 123 4.20 -6.03 -13.49
C SER A 123 5.48 -6.24 -14.30
N GLY A 124 6.08 -7.43 -14.19
CA GLY A 124 7.19 -7.83 -15.06
C GLY A 124 6.77 -7.99 -16.53
N ASP A 125 5.48 -8.21 -16.78
CA ASP A 125 4.88 -8.20 -18.12
C ASP A 125 4.60 -6.78 -18.63
N LYS A 126 4.53 -6.62 -19.95
CA LYS A 126 4.35 -5.30 -20.59
C LYS A 126 2.88 -4.86 -20.64
N GLU A 127 1.96 -5.56 -19.97
CA GLU A 127 0.52 -5.31 -20.10
C GLU A 127 -0.01 -4.26 -19.10
N GLY A 128 0.88 -3.55 -18.41
CA GLY A 128 0.49 -2.43 -17.53
C GLY A 128 -0.21 -2.87 -16.24
N GLY A 129 -0.05 -4.14 -15.85
CA GLY A 129 -0.55 -4.69 -14.59
C GLY A 129 0.25 -4.24 -13.37
N LEU A 130 -0.24 -4.65 -12.20
CA LEU A 130 0.45 -4.50 -10.91
C LEU A 130 0.67 -5.87 -10.30
N GLU A 131 1.86 -6.08 -9.73
CA GLU A 131 2.15 -7.25 -8.92
C GLU A 131 1.98 -6.93 -7.43
N LEU A 132 1.20 -7.78 -6.75
CA LEU A 132 0.97 -7.72 -5.30
C LEU A 132 1.64 -8.91 -4.63
N GLY A 133 2.62 -8.65 -3.76
CA GLY A 133 3.22 -9.69 -2.92
C GLY A 133 2.55 -9.73 -1.55
N LEU A 134 2.10 -10.91 -1.15
CA LEU A 134 1.38 -11.16 0.10
C LEU A 134 1.92 -12.43 0.75
N VAL A 135 1.97 -12.43 2.09
CA VAL A 135 2.42 -13.60 2.86
C VAL A 135 1.31 -14.02 3.80
N PHE A 136 0.82 -15.24 3.62
CA PHE A 136 -0.26 -15.83 4.40
C PHE A 136 0.20 -17.10 5.11
N ARG A 137 -0.50 -17.47 6.18
CA ARG A 137 -0.48 -18.87 6.65
C ARG A 137 -1.29 -19.71 5.68
N SER A 138 -0.97 -21.00 5.55
CA SER A 138 -1.58 -21.89 4.55
C SER A 138 -3.10 -21.70 4.46
N GLY A 139 -3.87 -21.94 5.54
CA GLY A 139 -5.34 -21.82 5.52
C GLY A 139 -5.94 -20.42 5.31
N GLU A 140 -5.15 -19.34 5.42
CA GLU A 140 -5.63 -17.97 5.14
C GLU A 140 -5.56 -17.65 3.65
N PHE A 141 -4.63 -18.30 2.93
CA PHE A 141 -4.42 -18.07 1.51
C PHE A 141 -5.62 -18.54 0.69
N GLU A 142 -6.13 -19.76 0.90
CA GLU A 142 -7.25 -20.27 0.09
C GLU A 142 -8.51 -19.43 0.32
N TYR A 143 -8.74 -18.99 1.56
CA TYR A 143 -9.84 -18.06 1.85
C TYR A 143 -9.65 -16.73 1.12
N PHE A 144 -8.45 -16.14 1.16
CA PHE A 144 -8.17 -14.89 0.46
C PHE A 144 -8.42 -15.00 -1.04
N ILE A 145 -7.92 -16.06 -1.68
CA ILE A 145 -8.13 -16.31 -3.11
C ILE A 145 -9.63 -16.44 -3.43
N SER A 146 -10.38 -17.19 -2.62
CA SER A 146 -11.83 -17.33 -2.83
C SER A 146 -12.58 -15.98 -2.80
N VAL A 147 -12.16 -15.05 -1.94
CA VAL A 147 -12.77 -13.71 -1.86
C VAL A 147 -12.42 -12.88 -3.10
N ILE A 148 -11.19 -12.95 -3.58
CA ILE A 148 -10.73 -12.24 -4.78
C ILE A 148 -11.47 -12.74 -6.02
N GLU A 149 -11.58 -14.05 -6.21
CA GLU A 149 -12.29 -14.66 -7.33
C GLU A 149 -13.76 -14.25 -7.37
N GLN A 150 -14.45 -14.29 -6.22
CA GLN A 150 -15.83 -13.82 -6.10
C GLN A 150 -15.97 -12.34 -6.46
N GLY A 151 -15.01 -11.50 -6.02
CA GLY A 151 -14.97 -10.08 -6.36
C GLY A 151 -14.83 -9.83 -7.86
N PHE A 152 -13.98 -10.60 -8.54
CA PHE A 152 -13.81 -10.48 -10.00
C PHE A 152 -15.03 -10.92 -10.79
N VAL A 153 -15.77 -11.93 -10.32
CA VAL A 153 -17.04 -12.33 -10.93
C VAL A 153 -18.05 -11.18 -10.83
N ALA A 154 -18.17 -10.56 -9.65
CA ALA A 154 -19.09 -9.43 -9.43
C ALA A 154 -18.72 -8.15 -10.20
N LEU A 155 -17.43 -7.97 -10.57
CA LEU A 155 -16.97 -6.85 -11.39
C LEU A 155 -17.29 -7.01 -12.89
N LYS A 156 -17.50 -8.25 -13.35
CA LYS A 156 -17.78 -8.58 -14.76
C LYS A 156 -19.27 -8.68 -15.08
N SER A 157 -20.13 -8.73 -14.05
CA SER A 157 -21.59 -8.70 -14.14
C SER A 157 -22.12 -7.28 -14.13
#